data_AF-A0A5P2X4Q3-F1
#
_entry.id   AF-A0A5P2X4Q3-F1
#
_cell.length_a   1.000
_cell.length_b   1.000
_cell.length_c   1.000
_cell.angle_alpha   90.00
_cell.angle_beta   90.00
_cell.angle_gamma   90.00
#
_symmetry.space_group_name_H-M   'P 1'
#
loop_
_entity.id
_entity.type
_entity.pdbx_description
1 polymer ?
#
loop_
_entity_poly.entity_id
_entity_poly.type
_entity_poly.pdbx_seq_one_letter_code
_entity_poly.pdbx_strand_id
1 'polypeptide(L)'
;MTTTDTLIDRIKTHRVFHHPLYDHWAARPPSAEVSGALFHQVQSFCASTRPGGEFPTALRGIGWDEQAVLIEEIVDSESGHGPELATMAGHIVNRTGTPVFDDVYDTERVEAWLKTSSDRLLAALPGYDRETGLTAQATAAISVFKRRFASDADTTVRNLGTALALEIISNQSLIPGEKRALIDSGHYKTDLEEPEMHYMAEHWGDCGAEQQHEANVIQAVSTVMDASNSDQIAQGVEDFLESLCALWDVLDAALLSSGLQPAE
;
A
#
# COMPACT_ATOMS: atom_id res chain seq x y z
N MET A 1 5.70 27.58 10.56
CA MET A 1 4.86 26.56 11.21
C MET A 1 4.28 25.73 10.08
N THR A 2 4.50 24.42 10.12
CA THR A 2 3.92 23.51 9.13
C THR A 2 2.41 23.45 9.34
N THR A 3 1.62 23.63 8.28
CA THR A 3 0.15 23.47 8.30
C THR A 3 -0.26 22.18 7.60
N THR A 4 -1.50 21.73 7.82
CA THR A 4 -1.99 20.48 7.21
C THR A 4 -1.95 20.60 5.69
N ASP A 5 -2.39 21.74 5.14
CA ASP A 5 -2.28 22.03 3.71
C ASP A 5 -0.84 21.93 3.21
N THR A 6 0.14 22.44 3.98
CA THR A 6 1.55 22.35 3.60
C THR A 6 2.05 20.90 3.59
N LEU A 7 1.56 20.04 4.50
CA LEU A 7 1.88 18.61 4.50
C LEU A 7 1.22 17.88 3.33
N ILE A 8 -0.05 18.18 3.03
CA ILE A 8 -0.77 17.63 1.88
C ILE A 8 -0.02 17.97 0.59
N ASP A 9 0.38 19.24 0.41
CA ASP A 9 1.16 19.67 -0.75
C ASP A 9 2.51 18.95 -0.82
N ARG A 10 3.18 18.74 0.31
CA ARG A 10 4.43 17.96 0.36
C ARG A 10 4.22 16.51 -0.05
N ILE A 11 3.16 15.86 0.42
CA ILE A 11 2.83 14.48 0.02
C ILE A 11 2.60 14.40 -1.50
N LYS A 12 1.78 15.31 -2.04
CA LYS A 12 1.43 15.34 -3.47
C LYS A 12 2.57 15.73 -4.39
N THR A 13 3.60 16.41 -3.86
CA THR A 13 4.81 16.78 -4.61
C THR A 13 6.00 15.84 -4.35
N HIS A 14 5.86 14.89 -3.42
CA HIS A 14 6.88 13.89 -3.16
C HIS A 14 7.02 12.94 -4.35
N ARG A 15 8.24 12.50 -4.66
CA ARG A 15 8.50 11.70 -5.88
C ARG A 15 7.73 10.37 -5.93
N VAL A 16 7.41 9.80 -4.78
CA VAL A 16 6.65 8.54 -4.68
C VAL A 16 5.24 8.66 -5.25
N PHE A 17 4.65 9.87 -5.21
CA PHE A 17 3.33 10.16 -5.77
C PHE A 17 3.30 10.07 -7.31
N HIS A 18 4.47 10.16 -7.94
CA HIS A 18 4.64 10.05 -9.39
C HIS A 18 5.64 8.95 -9.75
N HIS A 19 5.73 7.91 -8.93
CA HIS A 19 6.68 6.82 -9.15
C HIS A 19 6.35 6.05 -10.44
N PRO A 20 7.33 5.72 -11.30
CA PRO A 20 7.08 5.15 -12.63
C PRO A 20 6.67 3.67 -12.62
N LEU A 21 6.71 2.99 -11.46
CA LEU A 21 6.41 1.55 -11.31
C LEU A 21 5.15 1.13 -12.06
N TYR A 22 4.03 1.81 -11.81
CA TYR A 22 2.75 1.47 -12.43
C TYR A 22 2.70 1.80 -13.92
N ASP A 23 3.43 2.83 -14.38
CA ASP A 23 3.53 3.14 -15.80
C ASP A 23 4.35 2.09 -16.54
N HIS A 24 5.46 1.63 -15.96
CA HIS A 24 6.25 0.54 -16.51
C HIS A 24 5.47 -0.79 -16.52
N TRP A 25 4.69 -1.07 -15.48
CA TRP A 25 3.83 -2.25 -15.43
C TRP A 25 2.72 -2.15 -16.48
N ALA A 26 2.05 -1.00 -16.60
CA ALA A 26 1.01 -0.74 -17.59
C ALA A 26 1.53 -0.78 -19.04
N ALA A 27 2.80 -0.44 -19.27
CA ALA A 27 3.37 -0.40 -20.62
C ALA A 27 3.56 -1.80 -21.22
N ARG A 28 3.83 -2.81 -20.38
CA ARG A 28 4.00 -4.19 -20.82
C ARG A 28 3.79 -5.16 -19.66
N PRO A 29 2.93 -6.19 -19.82
CA PRO A 29 2.60 -7.05 -18.71
C PRO A 29 3.81 -7.94 -18.35
N PRO A 30 4.21 -8.00 -17.07
CA PRO A 30 5.18 -8.98 -16.61
C PRO A 30 4.67 -10.42 -16.77
N SER A 31 5.59 -11.39 -16.69
CA SER A 31 5.23 -12.80 -16.61
C SER A 31 4.46 -13.12 -15.33
N ALA A 32 3.83 -14.30 -15.26
CA ALA A 32 3.19 -14.81 -14.06
C ALA A 32 4.09 -14.72 -12.83
N GLU A 33 5.33 -15.20 -12.95
CA GLU A 33 6.29 -15.26 -11.84
C GLU A 33 6.74 -13.86 -11.39
N VAL A 34 6.96 -12.94 -12.34
CA VAL A 34 7.31 -11.56 -11.99
C VAL A 34 6.13 -10.86 -11.33
N SER A 35 4.92 -11.02 -11.88
CA SER A 35 3.68 -10.49 -11.28
C SER A 35 3.49 -11.04 -9.86
N GLY A 36 3.73 -12.35 -9.68
CA GLY A 36 3.63 -13.01 -8.39
C GLY A 36 4.60 -12.45 -7.34
N ALA A 37 5.84 -12.20 -7.74
CA ALA A 37 6.84 -11.59 -6.87
C ALA A 37 6.48 -10.15 -6.47
N LEU A 38 5.96 -9.35 -7.41
CA LEU A 38 5.51 -7.98 -7.14
C LEU A 38 4.32 -7.99 -6.16
N PHE A 39 3.29 -8.78 -6.45
CA PHE A 39 2.13 -8.91 -5.58
C PHE A 39 2.49 -9.40 -4.18
N HIS A 40 3.45 -10.32 -4.03
CA HIS A 40 3.90 -10.73 -2.69
C HIS A 40 4.40 -9.55 -1.84
N GLN A 41 5.24 -8.69 -2.41
CA GLN A 41 5.79 -7.54 -1.70
C GLN A 41 4.69 -6.50 -1.40
N VAL A 42 3.84 -6.19 -2.40
CA VAL A 42 2.73 -5.24 -2.26
C VAL A 42 1.72 -5.71 -1.22
N GLN A 43 1.24 -6.96 -1.35
CA GLN A 43 0.26 -7.55 -0.44
C GLN A 43 0.79 -7.62 0.99
N SER A 44 2.06 -7.97 1.19
CA SER A 44 2.66 -8.00 2.52
C SER A 44 2.77 -6.60 3.14
N PHE A 45 3.04 -5.59 2.32
CA PHE A 45 2.99 -4.19 2.75
C PHE A 45 1.56 -3.76 3.11
N CYS A 46 0.57 -3.97 2.23
CA CYS A 46 -0.84 -3.65 2.49
C CYS A 46 -1.38 -4.43 3.70
N ALA A 47 -0.88 -5.65 3.96
CA ALA A 47 -1.24 -6.38 5.17
C ALA A 47 -0.84 -5.66 6.46
N SER A 48 0.24 -4.88 6.43
CA SER A 48 0.70 -4.11 7.59
C SER A 48 -0.05 -2.80 7.82
N THR A 49 -0.74 -2.27 6.80
CA THR A 49 -1.47 -0.99 6.90
C THR A 49 -2.85 -1.14 7.52
N ARG A 50 -3.44 -2.35 7.48
CA ARG A 50 -4.81 -2.62 7.94
C ARG A 50 -4.98 -2.65 9.46
N PRO A 51 -4.11 -3.32 10.26
CA PRO A 51 -4.31 -3.36 11.70
C PRO A 51 -4.23 -1.97 12.34
N GLY A 52 -5.26 -1.60 13.09
CA GLY A 52 -5.24 -0.41 13.95
C GLY A 52 -4.30 -0.53 15.14
N GLY A 53 -4.05 -1.76 15.62
CA GLY A 53 -3.20 -2.01 16.79
C GLY A 53 -3.70 -1.26 18.03
N GLU A 54 -2.78 -0.61 18.73
CA GLU A 54 -3.08 0.24 19.90
C GLU A 54 -3.40 1.69 19.50
N PHE A 55 -3.33 2.03 18.21
CA PHE A 55 -3.32 3.41 17.76
C PHE A 55 -4.59 4.20 18.14
N PRO A 56 -5.82 3.71 17.90
CA PRO A 56 -7.03 4.40 18.40
C PRO A 56 -7.08 4.54 19.92
N THR A 57 -6.68 3.50 20.64
CA THR A 57 -6.63 3.53 22.12
C THR A 57 -5.63 4.56 22.61
N ALA A 58 -4.47 4.67 21.96
CA ALA A 58 -3.43 5.62 22.30
C ALA A 58 -3.86 7.07 22.02
N LEU A 59 -4.60 7.32 20.92
CA LEU A 59 -5.21 8.62 20.63
C LEU A 59 -6.15 9.06 21.76
N ARG A 60 -7.01 8.16 22.26
CA ARG A 60 -7.84 8.45 23.45
C ARG A 60 -7.00 8.71 24.70
N GLY A 61 -5.92 7.95 24.88
CA GLY A 61 -5.00 8.10 26.00
C GLY A 61 -4.37 9.49 26.11
N ILE A 62 -4.24 10.20 24.99
CA ILE A 62 -3.74 11.59 24.93
C ILE A 62 -4.87 12.64 24.82
N GLY A 63 -6.14 12.23 24.92
CA GLY A 63 -7.31 13.11 24.91
C GLY A 63 -7.82 13.50 23.51
N TRP A 64 -7.50 12.70 22.49
CA TRP A 64 -7.90 12.91 21.09
C TRP A 64 -8.98 11.89 20.67
N ASP A 65 -10.10 11.90 21.39
CA ASP A 65 -11.21 10.95 21.20
C ASP A 65 -11.85 11.04 19.81
N GLU A 66 -12.02 12.24 19.25
CA GLU A 66 -12.58 12.43 17.91
C GLU A 66 -11.69 11.82 16.83
N GLN A 67 -10.37 11.97 16.97
CA GLN A 67 -9.38 11.41 16.06
C GLN A 67 -9.36 9.90 16.16
N ALA A 68 -9.50 9.34 17.37
CA ALA A 68 -9.60 7.91 17.56
C ALA A 68 -10.80 7.32 16.80
N VAL A 69 -11.97 7.98 16.83
CA VAL A 69 -13.15 7.55 16.08
C VAL A 69 -12.92 7.58 14.57
N LEU A 70 -12.37 8.68 14.04
CA LEU A 70 -12.08 8.80 12.61
C LEU A 70 -11.11 7.73 12.10
N ILE A 71 -10.11 7.38 12.92
CA ILE A 71 -9.13 6.32 12.59
C ILE A 71 -9.75 4.92 12.74
N GLU A 72 -10.63 4.69 13.71
CA GLU A 72 -11.36 3.43 13.85
C GLU A 72 -12.25 3.14 12.65
N GLU A 73 -12.94 4.15 12.13
CA GLU A 73 -13.76 3.99 10.91
C GLU A 73 -12.93 3.49 9.73
N ILE A 74 -11.70 3.96 9.58
CA ILE A 74 -10.76 3.48 8.54
C ILE A 74 -10.36 2.04 8.84
N VAL A 75 -9.94 1.73 10.08
CA VAL A 75 -9.50 0.38 10.48
C VAL A 75 -10.61 -0.66 10.30
N ASP A 76 -11.84 -0.31 10.67
CA ASP A 76 -13.01 -1.19 10.53
C ASP A 76 -13.36 -1.42 9.06
N SER A 77 -13.26 -0.37 8.23
CA SER A 77 -13.45 -0.47 6.78
C SER A 77 -12.41 -1.38 6.13
N GLU A 78 -11.17 -1.39 6.61
CA GLU A 78 -10.08 -2.20 6.07
C GLU A 78 -10.10 -3.67 6.53
N SER A 79 -11.02 -4.01 7.43
CA SER A 79 -11.14 -5.34 7.99
C SER A 79 -11.78 -6.30 6.97
N GLY A 80 -10.99 -7.25 6.48
CA GLY A 80 -11.46 -8.29 5.57
C GLY A 80 -10.92 -8.21 4.14
N HIS A 81 -10.27 -7.11 3.75
CA HIS A 81 -9.70 -6.95 2.40
C HIS A 81 -8.50 -7.86 2.08
N GLY A 82 -7.96 -8.60 3.06
CA GLY A 82 -6.77 -9.45 2.87
C GLY A 82 -6.99 -10.58 1.86
N PRO A 83 -7.97 -11.47 2.11
CA PRO A 83 -8.38 -12.51 1.16
C PRO A 83 -8.77 -11.94 -0.22
N GLU A 84 -9.36 -10.76 -0.28
CA GLU A 84 -9.77 -10.14 -1.54
C GLU A 84 -8.56 -9.68 -2.37
N LEU A 85 -7.57 -9.04 -1.74
CA LEU A 85 -6.31 -8.68 -2.39
C LEU A 85 -5.55 -9.91 -2.88
N ALA A 86 -5.53 -11.00 -2.09
CA ALA A 86 -4.94 -12.28 -2.52
C ALA A 86 -5.68 -12.86 -3.75
N THR A 87 -7.02 -12.83 -3.73
CA THR A 87 -7.86 -13.30 -4.83
C THR A 87 -7.59 -12.49 -6.10
N MET A 88 -7.55 -11.16 -6.00
CA MET A 88 -7.21 -10.26 -7.11
C MET A 88 -5.83 -10.57 -7.68
N ALA A 89 -4.81 -10.73 -6.81
CA ALA A 89 -3.46 -11.07 -7.24
C ALA A 89 -3.42 -12.41 -7.99
N GLY A 90 -4.10 -13.44 -7.48
CA GLY A 90 -4.22 -14.74 -8.13
C GLY A 90 -4.93 -14.66 -9.48
N HIS A 91 -5.99 -13.85 -9.57
CA HIS A 91 -6.71 -13.59 -10.80
C HIS A 91 -5.82 -12.94 -11.86
N ILE A 92 -5.13 -11.85 -11.51
CA ILE A 92 -4.20 -11.17 -12.42
C ILE A 92 -3.09 -12.12 -12.88
N VAL A 93 -2.50 -12.92 -11.98
CA VAL A 93 -1.49 -13.93 -12.34
C VAL A 93 -2.04 -14.91 -13.37
N ASN A 94 -3.26 -15.42 -13.21
CA ASN A 94 -3.91 -16.30 -14.18
C ASN A 94 -4.13 -15.64 -15.55
N ARG A 95 -4.27 -14.30 -15.60
CA ARG A 95 -4.44 -13.52 -16.83
C ARG A 95 -3.13 -13.19 -17.55
N THR A 96 -1.96 -13.50 -16.97
CA THR A 96 -0.64 -13.28 -17.62
C THR A 96 -0.32 -14.29 -18.73
N GLY A 97 -1.09 -15.38 -18.86
CA GLY A 97 -0.84 -16.43 -19.84
C GLY A 97 -1.50 -17.76 -19.46
N THR A 98 -0.70 -18.80 -19.25
CA THR A 98 -1.22 -20.09 -18.77
C THR A 98 -1.66 -19.97 -17.31
N PRO A 99 -2.91 -20.33 -16.98
CA PRO A 99 -3.39 -20.28 -15.60
C PRO A 99 -2.50 -21.09 -14.64
N VAL A 100 -2.23 -20.52 -13.47
CA VAL A 100 -1.44 -21.10 -12.38
C VAL A 100 -2.36 -21.70 -11.31
N PHE A 101 -3.49 -21.05 -11.06
CA PHE A 101 -4.45 -21.42 -10.01
C PHE A 101 -5.74 -21.96 -10.65
N ASP A 102 -6.16 -23.14 -10.22
CA ASP A 102 -7.47 -23.71 -10.59
C ASP A 102 -8.61 -23.03 -9.81
N ASP A 103 -8.29 -22.54 -8.61
CA ASP A 103 -9.16 -21.80 -7.71
C ASP A 103 -8.36 -20.63 -7.11
N VAL A 104 -8.78 -19.40 -7.40
CA VAL A 104 -8.15 -18.17 -6.89
C VAL A 104 -8.66 -17.77 -5.51
N TYR A 105 -9.73 -18.42 -5.02
CA TYR A 105 -10.28 -18.21 -3.68
C TYR A 105 -9.58 -19.08 -2.62
N ASP A 106 -8.75 -20.05 -3.04
CA ASP A 106 -7.76 -20.71 -2.18
C ASP A 106 -6.59 -19.75 -1.92
N THR A 107 -6.87 -18.74 -1.10
CA THR A 107 -5.96 -17.61 -0.84
C THR A 107 -4.66 -18.06 -0.17
N GLU A 108 -4.69 -19.11 0.66
CA GLU A 108 -3.46 -19.71 1.23
C GLU A 108 -2.54 -20.26 0.13
N ARG A 109 -3.10 -20.98 -0.86
CA ARG A 109 -2.33 -21.46 -2.01
C ARG A 109 -1.81 -20.32 -2.88
N VAL A 110 -2.62 -19.30 -3.09
CA VAL A 110 -2.20 -18.10 -3.85
C VAL A 110 -1.02 -17.43 -3.16
N GLU A 111 -1.16 -17.06 -1.89
CA GLU A 111 -0.11 -16.39 -1.10
C GLU A 111 1.19 -17.20 -1.05
N ALA A 112 1.11 -18.51 -0.84
CA ALA A 112 2.29 -19.39 -0.85
C ALA A 112 3.02 -19.38 -2.21
N TRP A 113 2.28 -19.31 -3.31
CA TRP A 113 2.85 -19.24 -4.65
C TRP A 113 3.44 -17.86 -4.96
N LEU A 114 2.78 -16.77 -4.53
CA LEU A 114 3.30 -15.40 -4.63
C LEU A 114 4.65 -15.30 -3.89
N LYS A 115 4.72 -15.80 -2.65
CA LYS A 115 5.97 -15.88 -1.88
C LYS A 115 7.04 -16.70 -2.61
N THR A 116 6.69 -17.86 -3.15
CA THR A 116 7.64 -18.70 -3.91
C THR A 116 8.19 -17.97 -5.12
N SER A 117 7.38 -17.17 -5.80
CA SER A 117 7.80 -16.34 -6.93
C SER A 117 8.76 -15.23 -6.49
N SER A 118 8.48 -14.58 -5.36
CA SER A 118 9.40 -13.65 -4.71
C SER A 118 10.74 -14.30 -4.36
N ASP A 119 10.72 -15.50 -3.77
CA ASP A 119 11.94 -16.25 -3.40
C ASP A 119 12.80 -16.62 -4.62
N ARG A 120 12.21 -16.71 -5.81
CA ARG A 120 12.96 -16.98 -7.04
C ARG A 120 13.49 -15.70 -7.66
N LEU A 121 12.69 -14.63 -7.70
CA LEU A 121 13.05 -13.39 -8.37
C LEU A 121 13.99 -12.52 -7.52
N LEU A 122 13.72 -12.42 -6.22
CA LEU A 122 14.30 -11.38 -5.34
C LEU A 122 15.33 -11.92 -4.34
N ALA A 123 15.48 -13.24 -4.20
CA ALA A 123 16.34 -13.82 -3.15
C ALA A 123 17.85 -13.55 -3.28
N ALA A 124 18.30 -13.01 -4.40
CA ALA A 124 19.68 -12.56 -4.58
C ALA A 124 19.91 -11.13 -4.05
N LEU A 125 18.85 -10.38 -3.74
CA LEU A 125 18.96 -9.02 -3.24
C LEU A 125 19.57 -9.00 -1.82
N PRO A 126 20.49 -8.07 -1.52
CA PRO A 126 21.03 -7.91 -0.18
C PRO A 126 19.93 -7.68 0.86
N GLY A 127 19.96 -8.44 1.94
CA GLY A 127 18.98 -8.31 3.04
C GLY A 127 17.61 -8.93 2.76
N TYR A 128 17.44 -9.66 1.64
CA TYR A 128 16.24 -10.47 1.42
C TYR A 128 16.11 -11.55 2.50
N ASP A 129 14.94 -11.62 3.12
CA ASP A 129 14.61 -12.65 4.10
C ASP A 129 13.82 -13.78 3.44
N ARG A 130 14.39 -15.00 3.43
CA ARG A 130 13.74 -16.17 2.85
C ARG A 130 12.61 -16.73 3.70
N GLU A 131 12.58 -16.45 4.99
CA GLU A 131 11.51 -16.90 5.88
C GLU A 131 10.21 -16.20 5.51
N THR A 132 10.22 -14.87 5.47
CA THR A 132 9.05 -14.05 5.09
C THR A 132 8.91 -13.87 3.58
N GLY A 133 9.98 -14.06 2.83
CA GLY A 133 10.05 -13.77 1.40
C GLY A 133 10.09 -12.28 1.09
N LEU A 134 10.51 -11.43 2.03
CA LEU A 134 10.48 -9.97 1.90
C LEU A 134 11.85 -9.38 1.62
N THR A 135 11.86 -8.31 0.83
CA THR A 135 13.03 -7.44 0.68
C THR A 135 13.29 -6.65 1.96
N ALA A 136 14.51 -6.13 2.11
CA ALA A 136 14.83 -5.22 3.21
C ALA A 136 13.96 -3.95 3.18
N GLN A 137 13.63 -3.47 1.97
CA GLN A 137 12.80 -2.29 1.73
C GLN A 137 11.34 -2.54 2.11
N ALA A 138 10.76 -3.69 1.73
CA ALA A 138 9.42 -4.06 2.18
C ALA A 138 9.37 -4.18 3.71
N THR A 139 10.39 -4.81 4.32
CA THR A 139 10.49 -4.90 5.78
C THR A 139 10.57 -3.53 6.45
N ALA A 140 11.32 -2.59 5.86
CA ALA A 140 11.41 -1.22 6.35
C ALA A 140 10.08 -0.48 6.23
N ALA A 141 9.39 -0.56 5.09
CA ALA A 141 8.06 0.03 4.90
C ALA A 141 7.03 -0.52 5.89
N ILE A 142 7.01 -1.85 6.09
CA ILE A 142 6.16 -2.51 7.10
C ILE A 142 6.49 -2.02 8.53
N SER A 143 7.77 -1.75 8.82
CA SER A 143 8.20 -1.33 10.16
C SER A 143 7.64 0.04 10.59
N VAL A 144 7.31 0.91 9.62
CA VAL A 144 6.64 2.20 9.86
C VAL A 144 5.29 1.97 10.55
N PHE A 145 4.55 0.92 10.14
CA PHE A 145 3.24 0.58 10.69
C PHE A 145 3.30 -0.23 11.99
N LYS A 146 4.40 -0.93 12.27
CA LYS A 146 4.61 -1.59 13.58
C LYS A 146 4.56 -0.62 14.75
N ARG A 147 4.79 0.67 14.50
CA ARG A 147 4.62 1.75 15.49
C ARG A 147 3.20 1.90 16.01
N ARG A 148 2.18 1.43 15.29
CA ARG A 148 0.77 1.44 15.74
C ARG A 148 0.52 0.56 16.96
N PHE A 149 1.45 -0.34 17.29
CA PHE A 149 1.37 -1.20 18.48
C PHE A 149 2.05 -0.59 19.71
N ALA A 150 2.67 0.59 19.58
CA ALA A 150 3.12 1.37 20.71
C ALA A 150 2.03 2.35 21.16
N SER A 151 1.98 2.65 22.45
CA SER A 151 0.98 3.52 23.06
C SER A 151 1.56 4.82 23.64
N ASP A 152 2.84 5.11 23.38
CA ASP A 152 3.44 6.38 23.80
C ASP A 152 2.98 7.55 22.92
N ALA A 153 2.94 8.75 23.51
CA ALA A 153 2.39 9.93 22.88
C ALA A 153 3.16 10.31 21.60
N ASP A 154 4.49 10.32 21.63
CA ASP A 154 5.32 10.73 20.49
C ASP A 154 5.09 9.82 19.28
N THR A 155 5.05 8.50 19.50
CA THR A 155 4.76 7.53 18.45
C THR A 155 3.33 7.67 17.94
N THR A 156 2.35 7.91 18.82
CA THR A 156 0.95 8.13 18.45
C THR A 156 0.80 9.33 17.52
N VAL A 157 1.46 10.45 17.82
CA VAL A 157 1.45 11.63 16.95
C VAL A 157 2.10 11.32 15.59
N ARG A 158 3.22 10.58 15.56
CA ARG A 158 3.84 10.17 14.28
C ARG A 158 2.93 9.29 13.45
N ASN A 159 2.18 8.38 14.08
CA ASN A 159 1.25 7.50 13.39
C ASN A 159 0.12 8.28 12.68
N LEU A 160 -0.31 9.44 13.19
CA LEU A 160 -1.23 10.34 12.46
C LEU A 160 -0.60 10.85 11.17
N GLY A 161 0.67 11.24 11.20
CA GLY A 161 1.39 11.64 9.98
C GLY A 161 1.54 10.50 8.98
N THR A 162 1.83 9.29 9.46
CA THR A 162 1.87 8.09 8.62
C THR A 162 0.52 7.80 7.99
N ALA A 163 -0.57 7.84 8.75
CA ALA A 163 -1.92 7.64 8.23
C ALA A 163 -2.29 8.71 7.20
N LEU A 164 -1.99 9.99 7.46
CA LEU A 164 -2.25 11.08 6.53
C LEU A 164 -1.61 10.83 5.16
N ALA A 165 -0.33 10.44 5.17
CA ALA A 165 0.40 10.18 3.94
C ALA A 165 -0.09 8.91 3.24
N LEU A 166 -0.46 7.87 3.99
CA LEU A 166 -1.04 6.64 3.44
C LEU A 166 -2.35 6.93 2.70
N GLU A 167 -3.37 7.50 3.36
CA GLU A 167 -4.68 7.61 2.72
C GLU A 167 -4.67 8.57 1.53
N ILE A 168 -3.86 9.65 1.58
CA ILE A 168 -3.69 10.54 0.43
C ILE A 168 -3.05 9.81 -0.74
N ILE A 169 -1.98 9.03 -0.51
CA ILE A 169 -1.30 8.35 -1.61
C ILE A 169 -2.13 7.17 -2.13
N SER A 170 -2.84 6.45 -1.26
CA SER A 170 -3.73 5.36 -1.65
C SER A 170 -4.80 5.85 -2.62
N ASN A 171 -5.57 6.86 -2.21
CA ASN A 171 -6.66 7.42 -3.01
C ASN A 171 -6.19 8.09 -4.31
N GLN A 172 -5.09 8.86 -4.28
CA GLN A 172 -4.73 9.73 -5.39
C GLN A 172 -3.58 9.22 -6.27
N SER A 173 -2.88 8.15 -5.86
CA SER A 173 -1.73 7.62 -6.61
C SER A 173 -1.68 6.09 -6.69
N LEU A 174 -1.81 5.35 -5.57
CA LEU A 174 -1.63 3.90 -5.58
C LEU A 174 -2.79 3.21 -6.28
N ILE A 175 -4.03 3.40 -5.82
CA ILE A 175 -5.21 2.78 -6.43
C ILE A 175 -5.39 3.22 -7.90
N PRO A 176 -5.22 4.52 -8.26
CA PRO A 176 -5.17 4.93 -9.66
C PRO A 176 -4.04 4.27 -10.48
N GLY A 177 -2.87 4.07 -9.89
CA GLY A 177 -1.73 3.41 -10.52
C GLY A 177 -1.99 1.93 -10.75
N GLU A 178 -2.53 1.23 -9.75
CA GLU A 178 -2.92 -0.18 -9.85
C GLU A 178 -4.00 -0.38 -10.91
N LYS A 179 -5.05 0.45 -10.90
CA LYS A 179 -6.08 0.41 -11.94
C LYS A 179 -5.49 0.63 -13.33
N ARG A 180 -4.56 1.58 -13.48
CA ARG A 180 -3.85 1.82 -14.75
C ARG A 180 -3.11 0.57 -15.22
N ALA A 181 -2.33 -0.05 -14.34
CA ALA A 181 -1.50 -1.21 -14.65
C ALA A 181 -2.33 -2.47 -14.94
N LEU A 182 -3.35 -2.72 -14.12
CA LEU A 182 -4.07 -4.01 -14.08
C LEU A 182 -5.32 -4.03 -14.97
N ILE A 183 -5.97 -2.88 -15.18
CA ILE A 183 -7.24 -2.78 -15.92
C ILE A 183 -7.06 -1.95 -17.18
N ASP A 184 -6.67 -0.68 -17.06
CA ASP A 184 -6.71 0.27 -18.19
C ASP A 184 -5.66 -0.03 -19.27
N SER A 185 -4.58 -0.72 -18.91
CA SER A 185 -3.60 -1.25 -19.87
C SER A 185 -4.20 -2.25 -20.87
N GLY A 186 -5.33 -2.88 -20.50
CA GLY A 186 -6.02 -3.90 -21.30
C GLY A 186 -5.26 -5.23 -21.40
N HIS A 187 -4.10 -5.37 -20.76
CA HIS A 187 -3.26 -6.55 -20.88
C HIS A 187 -3.90 -7.80 -20.28
N TYR A 188 -4.57 -7.65 -19.14
CA TYR A 188 -5.16 -8.74 -18.38
C TYR A 188 -6.61 -9.06 -18.78
N LYS A 189 -7.22 -8.21 -19.63
CA LYS A 189 -8.61 -8.31 -20.10
C LYS A 189 -9.58 -8.54 -18.95
N THR A 190 -9.45 -7.71 -17.92
CA THR A 190 -10.28 -7.71 -16.72
C THR A 190 -10.91 -6.34 -16.52
N ASP A 191 -11.92 -6.27 -15.66
CA ASP A 191 -12.64 -5.05 -15.32
C ASP A 191 -13.11 -5.08 -13.85
N LEU A 192 -13.70 -3.97 -13.39
CA LEU A 192 -14.16 -3.82 -12.00
C LEU A 192 -15.44 -4.60 -11.69
N GLU A 193 -16.13 -5.16 -12.69
CA GLU A 193 -17.36 -5.93 -12.49
C GLU A 193 -17.07 -7.40 -12.17
N GLU A 194 -15.84 -7.86 -12.40
CA GLU A 194 -15.42 -9.21 -12.04
C GLU A 194 -15.37 -9.39 -10.51
N PRO A 195 -15.95 -10.48 -9.96
CA PRO A 195 -15.92 -10.74 -8.51
C PRO A 195 -14.51 -10.77 -7.91
N GLU A 196 -13.54 -11.27 -8.66
CA GLU A 196 -12.14 -11.35 -8.24
C GLU A 196 -11.46 -9.98 -8.17
N MET A 197 -12.04 -8.94 -8.78
CA MET A 197 -11.55 -7.56 -8.76
C MET A 197 -12.26 -6.70 -7.70
N HIS A 198 -13.04 -7.31 -6.80
CA HIS A 198 -13.80 -6.62 -5.75
C HIS A 198 -12.95 -5.66 -4.92
N TYR A 199 -11.75 -6.08 -4.50
CA TYR A 199 -10.80 -5.23 -3.79
C TYR A 199 -10.58 -3.90 -4.53
N MET A 200 -10.26 -3.95 -5.82
CA MET A 200 -10.06 -2.75 -6.63
C MET A 200 -11.35 -1.94 -6.79
N ALA A 201 -12.50 -2.60 -6.94
CA ALA A 201 -13.79 -1.94 -7.09
C ALA A 201 -14.21 -1.16 -5.83
N GLU A 202 -13.90 -1.68 -4.63
CA GLU A 202 -14.21 -1.01 -3.36
C GLU A 202 -13.30 0.20 -3.09
N HIS A 203 -12.06 0.16 -3.57
CA HIS A 203 -11.09 1.23 -3.32
C HIS A 203 -11.11 2.32 -4.41
N TRP A 204 -11.56 2.00 -5.63
CA TRP A 204 -11.52 2.92 -6.76
C TRP A 204 -12.75 3.84 -6.87
N GLY A 205 -12.48 5.11 -7.20
CA GLY A 205 -13.45 6.06 -7.74
C GLY A 205 -14.14 6.93 -6.67
N ASP A 206 -15.05 7.79 -7.13
CA ASP A 206 -15.68 8.83 -6.29
C ASP A 206 -16.56 8.28 -5.15
N CYS A 207 -16.87 6.99 -5.16
CA CYS A 207 -17.62 6.31 -4.09
C CYS A 207 -16.79 5.23 -3.39
N GLY A 208 -15.49 5.12 -3.70
CA GLY A 208 -14.60 4.14 -3.08
C GLY A 208 -14.26 4.50 -1.63
N ALA A 209 -13.90 3.49 -0.84
CA ALA A 209 -13.56 3.63 0.58
C ALA A 209 -12.45 4.68 0.81
N GLU A 210 -11.49 4.74 -0.11
CA GLU A 210 -10.32 5.62 -0.09
C GLU A 210 -10.67 7.12 -0.04
N GLN A 211 -11.77 7.55 -0.68
CA GLN A 211 -12.20 8.95 -0.60
C GLN A 211 -12.63 9.31 0.83
N GLN A 212 -13.34 8.40 1.50
CA GLN A 212 -13.75 8.60 2.89
C GLN A 212 -12.55 8.53 3.84
N HIS A 213 -11.62 7.60 3.60
CA HIS A 213 -10.40 7.47 4.41
C HIS A 213 -9.53 8.71 4.33
N GLU A 214 -9.30 9.25 3.13
CA GLU A 214 -8.58 10.50 2.94
C GLU A 214 -9.25 11.66 3.71
N ALA A 215 -10.58 11.79 3.59
CA ALA A 215 -11.33 12.82 4.29
C ALA A 215 -11.21 12.69 5.83
N ASN A 216 -11.35 11.47 6.36
CA ASN A 216 -11.25 11.17 7.78
C ASN A 216 -9.87 11.53 8.33
N VAL A 217 -8.79 11.14 7.64
CA VAL A 217 -7.44 11.40 8.15
C VAL A 217 -7.03 12.87 8.02
N ILE A 218 -7.48 13.57 6.97
CA ILE A 218 -7.29 15.03 6.85
C ILE A 218 -8.00 15.74 8.00
N GLN A 219 -9.23 15.34 8.33
CA GLN A 219 -9.96 15.88 9.47
C GLN A 219 -9.24 15.56 10.79
N ALA A 220 -8.80 14.31 10.98
CA ALA A 220 -8.12 13.90 12.19
C ALA A 220 -6.84 14.71 12.44
N VAL A 221 -6.06 15.02 11.40
CA VAL A 221 -4.83 15.82 11.53
C VAL A 221 -5.11 17.30 11.65
N SER A 222 -5.98 17.88 10.80
CA SER A 222 -6.23 19.33 10.77
C SER A 222 -6.81 19.89 12.06
N THR A 223 -7.51 19.05 12.84
CA THR A 223 -8.15 19.45 14.11
C THR A 223 -7.20 19.49 15.30
N VAL A 224 -6.09 18.72 15.27
CA VAL A 224 -5.14 18.62 16.39
C VAL A 224 -3.77 19.19 16.10
N MET A 225 -3.43 19.45 14.83
CA MET A 225 -2.08 19.88 14.50
C MET A 225 -1.81 21.32 14.92
N ASP A 226 -0.74 21.51 15.69
CA ASP A 226 -0.27 22.80 16.16
C ASP A 226 1.26 22.87 16.28
N ALA A 227 1.77 23.94 16.88
CA ALA A 227 3.21 24.15 17.05
C ALA A 227 3.89 23.11 17.98
N SER A 228 3.14 22.37 18.79
CA SER A 228 3.68 21.39 19.74
C SER A 228 3.88 19.99 19.14
N ASN A 229 3.17 19.69 18.04
CA ASN A 229 3.13 18.34 17.47
C ASN A 229 3.40 18.28 15.94
N SER A 230 3.40 19.42 15.24
CA SER A 230 3.55 19.47 13.78
C SER A 230 4.85 18.86 13.25
N ASP A 231 5.95 18.94 14.00
CA ASP A 231 7.21 18.31 13.61
C ASP A 231 7.16 16.77 13.70
N GLN A 232 6.50 16.21 14.73
CA GLN A 232 6.29 14.77 14.83
C GLN A 232 5.35 14.24 13.73
N ILE A 233 4.28 14.97 13.42
CA ILE A 233 3.37 14.59 12.32
C ILE A 233 4.14 14.63 10.99
N ALA A 234 4.91 15.70 10.74
CA ALA A 234 5.73 15.80 9.54
C ALA A 234 6.75 14.65 9.44
N GLN A 235 7.39 14.27 10.55
CA GLN A 235 8.30 13.12 10.55
C GLN A 235 7.58 11.81 10.22
N GLY A 236 6.36 11.63 10.73
CA GLY A 236 5.52 10.46 10.41
C GLY A 236 5.18 10.35 8.92
N VAL A 237 4.94 11.48 8.26
CA VAL A 237 4.75 11.59 6.80
C VAL A 237 6.03 11.18 6.07
N GLU A 238 7.16 11.80 6.40
CA GLU A 238 8.44 11.56 5.71
C GLU A 238 8.93 10.12 5.86
N ASP A 239 8.85 9.55 7.08
CA ASP A 239 9.25 8.16 7.33
C ASP A 239 8.48 7.18 6.43
N PHE A 240 7.18 7.42 6.25
CA PHE A 240 6.35 6.61 5.37
C PHE A 240 6.73 6.80 3.90
N LEU A 241 6.73 8.05 3.41
CA LEU A 241 6.96 8.35 2.00
C LEU A 241 8.33 7.84 1.52
N GLU A 242 9.38 8.02 2.30
CA GLU A 242 10.72 7.52 1.98
C GLU A 242 10.78 5.99 1.94
N SER A 243 10.13 5.33 2.91
CA SER A 243 10.11 3.87 2.97
C SER A 243 9.32 3.24 1.81
N LEU A 244 8.17 3.82 1.46
CA LEU A 244 7.35 3.38 0.33
C LEU A 244 8.09 3.62 -0.98
N CYS A 245 8.78 4.75 -1.10
CA CYS A 245 9.55 5.05 -2.31
C CYS A 245 10.70 4.08 -2.51
N ALA A 246 11.42 3.71 -1.45
CA ALA A 246 12.48 2.70 -1.52
C ALA A 246 11.93 1.31 -1.89
N LEU A 247 10.73 0.96 -1.42
CA LEU A 247 10.04 -0.27 -1.84
C LEU A 247 9.74 -0.21 -3.35
N TRP A 248 9.12 0.87 -3.81
CA TRP A 248 8.80 1.06 -5.23
C TRP A 248 10.01 1.07 -6.15
N ASP A 249 11.13 1.67 -5.75
CA ASP A 249 12.38 1.63 -6.53
C ASP A 249 12.84 0.18 -6.75
N VAL A 250 12.80 -0.66 -5.72
CA VAL A 250 13.23 -2.06 -5.81
C VAL A 250 12.28 -2.90 -6.66
N LEU A 251 10.97 -2.69 -6.51
CA LEU A 251 9.97 -3.38 -7.32
C LEU A 251 10.08 -2.98 -8.79
N ASP A 252 10.27 -1.69 -9.07
CA ASP A 252 10.42 -1.18 -10.44
C ASP A 252 11.72 -1.67 -11.09
N ALA A 253 12.82 -1.66 -10.34
CA ALA A 253 14.08 -2.23 -10.81
C ALA A 253 13.96 -3.73 -11.12
N ALA A 254 13.25 -4.50 -10.30
CA ALA A 254 13.00 -5.92 -10.53
C ALA A 254 12.11 -6.14 -11.77
N LEU A 255 11.05 -5.32 -11.91
CA LEU A 255 10.15 -5.32 -13.06
C LEU A 255 10.94 -5.06 -14.36
N LEU A 256 11.74 -4.00 -14.42
CA LEU A 256 12.56 -3.65 -15.60
C LEU A 256 13.62 -4.72 -15.91
N SER A 257 14.30 -5.24 -14.87
CA SER A 257 15.35 -6.26 -15.03
C SER A 257 14.83 -7.60 -15.52
N SER A 258 13.52 -7.87 -15.39
CA SER A 258 12.89 -9.11 -15.85
C SER A 258 12.77 -9.24 -17.38
N GLY A 259 13.31 -8.27 -18.14
CA GLY A 259 13.34 -8.29 -19.60
C GLY A 259 12.33 -7.34 -20.27
N LEU A 260 11.79 -6.39 -19.50
CA LEU A 260 11.04 -5.26 -20.02
C LEU A 260 12.04 -4.18 -20.48
N GLN A 261 12.46 -4.23 -21.75
CA GLN A 261 13.05 -3.03 -22.35
C GLN A 261 11.95 -1.98 -22.60
N PRO A 262 12.25 -0.68 -22.43
CA PRO A 262 11.31 0.39 -22.77
C PRO A 262 10.84 0.22 -24.22
N ALA A 263 9.57 0.48 -24.48
CA ALA A 263 9.07 0.55 -25.85
C ALA A 263 9.89 1.59 -26.63
N GLU A 264 10.45 1.17 -27.78
CA GLU A 264 11.03 2.10 -28.77
C GLU A 264 9.97 3.03 -29.35
#